data_AF-A0A1B9JP87-F1
#
_entry.id   AF-A0A1B9JP87-F1
#
_cell.length_a   1.000
_cell.length_b   1.000
_cell.length_c   1.000
_cell.angle_alpha   90.00
_cell.angle_beta   90.00
_cell.angle_gamma   90.00
#
_symmetry.space_group_name_H-M   'P 1'
#
loop_
_entity.id
_entity.type
_entity.pdbx_description
1 polymer ?
#
loop_
_entity_poly.entity_id
_entity_poly.type
_entity_poly.pdbx_seq_one_letter_code
_entity_poly.pdbx_strand_id
1 'polypeptide(L)'
;MVFLNYFLFYFYSFLGIIISFQFRKYTVNDYRYNTKLIWKRRISLIYSYIVTISHGVLLSKGGDISKYNSDYNFLIWSTFVLFFIDFFAIWWVEYPKEFNKKWK
;
A
#
# COMPACT_ATOMS: atom_id res chain seq x y z
N MET A 1 -6.30 23.27 -8.90
CA MET A 1 -5.33 22.23 -9.31
C MET A 1 -4.71 21.49 -8.13
N VAL A 2 -4.23 22.20 -7.09
CA VAL A 2 -3.62 21.59 -5.90
C VAL A 2 -4.54 20.57 -5.21
N PHE A 3 -5.81 20.92 -4.92
CA PHE A 3 -6.77 20.02 -4.26
C PHE A 3 -6.99 18.68 -4.98
N LEU A 4 -7.03 18.69 -6.32
CA LEU A 4 -7.20 17.46 -7.12
C LEU A 4 -5.99 16.52 -6.96
N ASN A 5 -4.77 17.07 -6.93
CA ASN A 5 -3.56 16.29 -6.73
C ASN A 5 -3.53 15.64 -5.33
N TYR A 6 -3.96 16.38 -4.30
CA TYR A 6 -4.11 15.83 -2.95
C TYR A 6 -5.16 14.72 -2.92
N PHE A 7 -6.33 14.96 -3.51
CA PHE A 7 -7.41 13.97 -3.56
C PHE A 7 -6.98 12.68 -4.25
N LEU A 8 -6.38 12.79 -5.44
CA LEU A 8 -5.86 11.64 -6.16
C LEU A 8 -4.78 10.91 -5.35
N PHE A 9 -3.81 11.64 -4.81
CA PHE A 9 -2.74 11.06 -4.01
C PHE A 9 -3.27 10.22 -2.83
N TYR A 10 -4.20 10.77 -2.05
CA TYR A 10 -4.79 10.05 -0.92
C TYR A 10 -5.69 8.90 -1.38
N PHE A 11 -6.51 9.11 -2.42
CA PHE A 11 -7.39 8.07 -2.94
C PHE A 11 -6.61 6.83 -3.37
N TYR A 12 -5.54 6.99 -4.15
CA TYR A 12 -4.69 5.88 -4.59
C TYR A 12 -3.99 5.19 -3.41
N SER A 13 -3.50 5.96 -2.43
CA SER A 13 -2.82 5.42 -1.25
C SER A 13 -3.77 4.60 -0.37
N PHE A 14 -4.95 5.12 -0.06
CA PHE A 14 -5.95 4.39 0.74
C PHE A 14 -6.51 3.17 0.02
N LEU A 15 -6.67 3.23 -1.31
CA LEU A 15 -7.16 2.11 -2.11
C LEU A 15 -6.20 0.92 -2.04
N GLY A 16 -4.88 1.16 -2.10
CA GLY A 16 -3.86 0.12 -1.90
C GLY A 16 -3.98 -0.55 -0.53
N ILE A 17 -4.12 0.25 0.53
CA ILE A 17 -4.24 -0.24 1.91
C ILE A 17 -5.51 -1.09 2.10
N ILE A 18 -6.66 -0.61 1.59
CA ILE A 18 -7.94 -1.33 1.71
C ILE A 18 -7.87 -2.68 1.00
N ILE A 19 -7.32 -2.72 -0.21
CA ILE A 19 -7.17 -3.97 -0.97
C ILE A 19 -6.26 -4.95 -0.21
N SER A 20 -5.11 -4.48 0.30
CA SER A 20 -4.20 -5.31 1.10
C SER A 20 -4.85 -5.83 2.38
N PHE A 21 -5.68 -5.01 3.03
CA PHE A 21 -6.42 -5.42 4.23
C PHE A 21 -7.43 -6.54 3.94
N GLN A 22 -8.07 -6.53 2.77
CA GLN A 22 -8.98 -7.62 2.38
C GLN A 22 -8.27 -8.97 2.24
N PHE A 23 -6.96 -8.97 1.94
CA PHE A 23 -6.20 -10.22 1.84
C PHE A 23 -5.86 -10.85 3.20
N ARG A 24 -5.91 -10.07 4.29
CA ARG A 24 -5.60 -10.53 5.65
C ARG A 24 -6.53 -11.64 6.17
N LYS A 25 -7.70 -11.80 5.57
CA LYS A 25 -8.67 -12.85 5.92
C LYS A 25 -8.32 -14.22 5.31
N TYR A 26 -7.45 -14.26 4.29
CA TYR A 26 -7.08 -15.50 3.62
C TYR A 26 -5.84 -16.12 4.28
N THR A 27 -5.87 -17.43 4.40
CA THR A 27 -4.78 -18.26 4.93
C THR A 27 -3.97 -18.86 3.79
N VAL A 28 -2.77 -19.37 4.10
CA VAL A 28 -1.93 -20.11 3.14
C VAL A 28 -2.74 -21.22 2.42
N ASN A 29 -3.67 -21.87 3.13
CA ASN A 29 -4.48 -22.95 2.57
C ASN A 29 -5.49 -22.47 1.51
N ASP A 30 -6.06 -21.27 1.68
CA ASP A 30 -6.98 -20.67 0.70
C ASP A 30 -6.26 -20.37 -0.62
N TYR A 31 -4.99 -19.98 -0.56
CA TYR A 31 -4.16 -19.77 -1.74
C TYR A 31 -3.76 -21.07 -2.42
N ARG A 32 -3.66 -22.19 -1.69
CA ARG A 32 -3.22 -23.48 -2.25
C ARG A 32 -4.20 -24.03 -3.30
N TYR A 33 -5.49 -23.81 -3.09
CA TYR A 33 -6.54 -24.39 -3.93
C TYR A 33 -7.24 -23.38 -4.85
N ASN A 34 -6.96 -22.08 -4.72
CA ASN A 34 -7.62 -21.02 -5.49
C ASN A 34 -6.62 -20.23 -6.35
N THR A 35 -6.44 -20.68 -7.60
CA THR A 35 -5.58 -20.03 -8.60
C THR A 35 -5.98 -18.58 -8.88
N LYS A 36 -7.29 -18.28 -8.91
CA LYS A 36 -7.79 -16.91 -9.10
C LYS A 36 -7.37 -15.99 -7.95
N LEU A 37 -7.37 -16.50 -6.71
CA LEU A 37 -6.95 -15.75 -5.53
C LEU A 37 -5.44 -15.46 -5.54
N ILE A 38 -4.62 -16.42 -6.00
CA ILE A 38 -3.17 -16.21 -6.20
C ILE A 38 -2.92 -15.07 -7.20
N TRP A 39 -3.62 -15.07 -8.34
CA TRP A 39 -3.48 -14.01 -9.34
C TRP A 39 -3.90 -12.65 -8.80
N LYS A 40 -5.04 -12.57 -8.10
CA LYS A 40 -5.48 -11.32 -7.45
C LYS A 40 -4.45 -10.81 -6.44
N ARG A 41 -3.83 -11.70 -5.66
CA ARG A 41 -2.75 -11.37 -4.72
C ARG A 41 -1.53 -10.80 -5.44
N ARG A 42 -1.10 -11.42 -6.54
CA ARG A 42 0.04 -10.92 -7.35
C ARG A 42 -0.23 -9.53 -7.92
N ILE A 43 -1.41 -9.30 -8.48
CA ILE A 43 -1.81 -7.99 -9.02
C ILE A 43 -1.83 -6.94 -7.90
N SER A 44 -2.38 -7.29 -6.74
CA SER A 44 -2.38 -6.40 -5.57
C SER A 44 -0.97 -6.05 -5.12
N LEU A 45 -0.06 -7.03 -5.06
CA LEU A 45 1.34 -6.80 -4.69
C LEU A 45 2.03 -5.87 -5.69
N ILE A 46 1.87 -6.12 -6.99
CA ILE A 46 2.44 -5.25 -8.04
C ILE A 46 1.94 -3.82 -7.87
N TYR A 47 0.64 -3.64 -7.63
CA TYR A 47 0.06 -2.32 -7.38
C TYR A 47 0.65 -1.65 -6.13
N SER A 48 0.70 -2.35 -4.99
CA SER A 48 1.27 -1.82 -3.75
C SER A 48 2.75 -1.46 -3.90
N TYR A 49 3.53 -2.25 -4.66
CA TYR A 49 4.92 -1.92 -4.98
C TYR A 49 5.04 -0.65 -5.80
N ILE A 50 4.21 -0.47 -6.84
CA ILE A 50 4.19 0.76 -7.65
C ILE A 50 3.86 1.98 -6.77
N VAL A 51 2.86 1.86 -5.89
CA VAL A 51 2.47 2.95 -4.97
C VAL A 51 3.63 3.27 -4.02
N THR A 52 4.25 2.27 -3.41
CA THR A 52 5.39 2.44 -2.48
C THR A 52 6.58 3.10 -3.18
N ILE A 53 6.92 2.68 -4.42
CA ILE A 53 7.97 3.32 -5.22
C ILE A 53 7.61 4.78 -5.50
N SER A 54 6.34 5.07 -5.83
CA SER A 54 5.90 6.44 -6.11
C SER A 54 6.03 7.35 -4.88
N HIS A 55 5.68 6.85 -3.68
CA HIS A 55 5.91 7.53 -2.41
C HIS A 55 7.40 7.72 -2.13
N GLY A 56 8.24 6.71 -2.37
CA GLY A 56 9.69 6.84 -2.22
C GLY A 56 10.31 7.91 -3.13
N VAL A 57 9.84 8.00 -4.38
CA VAL A 57 10.25 9.07 -5.32
C VAL A 57 9.76 10.45 -4.87
N LEU A 58 8.55 10.54 -4.32
CA LEU A 58 8.03 11.79 -3.77
C LEU A 58 8.80 12.24 -2.53
N LEU A 59 9.19 11.31 -1.65
CA LEU A 59 10.00 11.59 -0.47
C LEU A 59 11.42 12.04 -0.85
N SER A 60 12.05 11.41 -1.85
CA SER A 60 13.40 11.80 -2.30
C SER A 60 13.42 13.18 -2.96
N LYS A 61 12.32 13.59 -3.61
CA LYS A 61 12.13 14.93 -4.18
C LYS A 61 11.47 15.92 -3.21
N GLY A 62 11.10 15.49 -2.01
CA GLY A 62 10.34 16.29 -1.04
C GLY A 62 11.06 17.58 -0.64
N GLY A 63 12.40 17.55 -0.56
CA GLY A 63 13.22 18.73 -0.25
C GLY A 63 13.12 19.84 -1.30
N ASP A 64 12.97 19.49 -2.58
CA ASP A 64 12.82 20.48 -3.66
C ASP A 64 11.38 21.00 -3.74
N ILE A 65 10.40 20.12 -3.47
CA ILE A 65 8.97 20.47 -3.45
C ILE A 65 8.64 21.41 -2.28
N SER A 66 9.22 21.15 -1.10
CA SER A 66 9.07 21.98 0.11
C SER A 66 9.60 23.40 -0.09
N LYS A 67 10.71 23.56 -0.82
CA LYS A 67 11.28 24.87 -1.18
C LYS A 67 10.39 25.66 -2.14
N TYR A 68 9.62 24.98 -2.99
CA TYR A 68 8.77 25.62 -3.99
C TYR A 68 7.47 26.15 -3.40
N ASN A 69 6.88 25.42 -2.44
CA ASN A 69 5.73 25.90 -1.67
C ASN A 69 5.60 25.14 -0.34
N SER A 70 5.58 25.89 0.77
CA SER A 70 5.43 25.39 2.14
C SER A 70 4.14 24.60 2.39
N ASP A 71 3.10 24.83 1.59
CA ASP A 71 1.82 24.12 1.71
C ASP A 71 1.97 22.61 1.46
N TYR A 72 3.02 22.18 0.74
CA TYR A 72 3.30 20.76 0.49
C TYR A 72 4.04 20.05 1.63
N ASN A 73 4.44 20.76 2.69
CA ASN A 73 5.09 20.13 3.84
C ASN A 73 4.19 19.08 4.51
N PHE A 74 2.88 19.36 4.60
CA PHE A 74 1.92 18.40 5.11
C PHE A 74 1.78 17.18 4.19
N LEU A 75 1.80 17.39 2.87
CA LEU A 75 1.79 16.29 1.90
C LEU A 75 3.02 15.40 2.05
N ILE A 76 4.22 15.97 2.17
CA ILE A 76 5.46 15.23 2.34
C ILE A 76 5.45 14.41 3.63
N TRP A 77 5.02 15.02 4.74
CA TRP A 77 4.88 14.31 6.02
C TRP A 77 3.87 13.16 5.93
N SER A 78 2.70 13.41 5.33
CA SER A 78 1.69 12.36 5.13
C SER A 78 2.18 11.24 4.21
N THR A 79 2.99 11.56 3.19
CA THR A 79 3.61 10.58 2.28
C THR A 79 4.57 9.67 3.05
N PHE A 80 5.32 10.23 4.01
CA PHE A 80 6.21 9.45 4.86
C PHE A 80 5.43 8.44 5.71
N VAL A 81 4.34 8.88 6.35
CA VAL A 81 3.49 7.99 7.16
C VAL A 81 2.85 6.90 6.28
N LEU A 82 2.32 7.26 5.12
CA LEU A 82 1.70 6.33 4.18
C LEU A 82 2.70 5.31 3.64
N PHE A 83 3.95 5.71 3.37
CA PHE A 83 5.02 4.81 2.93
C PHE A 83 5.27 3.68 3.94
N PHE A 84 5.29 3.99 5.25
CA PHE A 84 5.40 2.95 6.29
C PHE A 84 4.18 2.03 6.31
N ILE A 85 2.97 2.60 6.19
CA ILE A 85 1.74 1.82 6.18
C ILE A 85 1.71 0.87 4.97
N ASP A 86 2.13 1.34 3.81
CA ASP A 86 2.22 0.54 2.59
C ASP A 86 3.23 -0.60 2.73
N PHE A 87 4.36 -0.37 3.39
CA PHE A 87 5.33 -1.42 3.71
C PHE A 87 4.71 -2.55 4.55
N PHE A 88 3.96 -2.18 5.61
CA PHE A 88 3.23 -3.17 6.41
C PHE A 88 2.12 -3.87 5.62
N ALA A 89 1.42 -3.12 4.77
CA ALA A 89 0.37 -3.66 3.92
C ALA A 89 0.92 -4.70 2.93
N ILE A 90 2.06 -4.43 2.30
CA ILE A 90 2.78 -5.36 1.43
C ILE A 90 3.16 -6.62 2.22
N TRP A 91 3.78 -6.46 3.39
CA TRP A 91 4.16 -7.59 4.24
C TRP A 91 2.96 -8.53 4.49
N TRP A 92 1.80 -7.98 4.85
CA TRP A 92 0.60 -8.79 5.11
C TRP A 92 0.11 -9.59 3.90
N VAL A 93 0.29 -9.06 2.69
CA VAL A 93 -0.11 -9.72 1.45
C VAL A 93 0.93 -10.76 1.00
N GLU A 94 2.21 -10.52 1.27
CA GLU A 94 3.29 -11.47 0.99
C GLU A 94 3.28 -12.67 1.92
N TYR A 95 3.03 -12.42 3.20
CA TYR A 95 3.02 -13.42 4.27
C TYR A 95 1.59 -13.63 4.80
N PRO A 96 0.73 -14.35 4.05
CA PRO A 96 -0.59 -14.68 4.53
C PRO A 96 -0.50 -15.53 5.79
N LYS A 97 -1.52 -15.40 6.66
CA LYS A 97 -1.55 -16.11 7.94
C LYS A 97 -1.39 -17.62 7.73
N GLU A 98 -0.53 -18.22 8.54
CA GLU A 98 -0.46 -19.67 8.61
C GLU A 98 -1.82 -20.24 9.00
N PHE A 99 -2.18 -21.37 8.38
CA PHE A 99 -3.39 -22.08 8.73
C PHE A 99 -3.20 -22.67 10.13
N ASN A 100 -3.69 -21.95 11.15
CA ASN A 100 -3.63 -22.41 12.52
C ASN A 100 -4.69 -23.50 12.69
N LYS A 101 -4.33 -24.74 12.34
CA LYS A 101 -5.13 -25.93 12.58
C LYS A 101 -5.10 -26.23 14.08
N LYS A 102 -5.68 -25.35 14.90
CA LYS A 102 -6.16 -25.76 16.21
C LYS A 102 -7.36 -26.67 15.94
N TRP A 103 -7.06 -27.96 15.80
CA TRP A 103 -8.06 -29.01 15.85
C TRP A 103 -8.89 -28.76 17.10
N LYS A 104 -10.17 -28.49 16.91
CA LYS A 104 -11.20 -28.50 17.94
C LYS A 104 -12.20 -29.57 17.53
#